data_AF-A0A154PSP1-F1
#
_entry.id   AF-A0A154PSP1-F1
#
_cell.length_a   1.000
_cell.length_b   1.000
_cell.length_c   1.000
_cell.angle_alpha   90.00
_cell.angle_beta   90.00
_cell.angle_gamma   90.00
#
_symmetry.space_group_name_H-M   'P 1'
#
loop_
_entity.id
_entity.type
_entity.pdbx_description
1 polymer ?
#
loop_
_entity_poly.entity_id
_entity_poly.type
_entity_poly.pdbx_seq_one_letter_code
_entity_poly.pdbx_strand_id
1 'polypeptide(L)' 'MKGTYYEEENLIKQAVTEQLNRVTQEEFSKAFKALYKRCTECVARGGMYVEN' A
#
# COMPACT_ATOMS: atom_id res chain seq x y z
N MET A 1 -6.25 -6.49 13.37
CA MET A 1 -7.00 -5.57 12.49
C MET A 1 -8.45 -6.03 12.45
N LYS A 2 -9.41 -5.12 12.62
CA LYS A 2 -10.82 -5.40 12.29
C LYS A 2 -11.01 -5.12 10.80
N GLY A 3 -11.52 -6.08 10.05
CA GLY A 3 -11.89 -5.87 8.65
C GLY A 3 -13.18 -5.07 8.54
N THR A 4 -13.41 -4.48 7.36
CA THR A 4 -14.69 -3.86 7.01
C THR A 4 -15.53 -4.87 6.24
N TYR A 5 -16.76 -5.10 6.67
CA TYR A 5 -17.72 -5.94 5.97
C TYR A 5 -18.58 -5.10 5.02
N TYR A 6 -18.90 -5.67 3.86
CA TYR A 6 -19.78 -5.07 2.86
C TYR A 6 -20.81 -6.12 2.45
N GLU A 7 -22.09 -5.73 2.42
CA GLU A 7 -23.20 -6.61 2.05
C GLU A 7 -23.25 -6.90 0.55
N GLU A 8 -22.76 -5.97 -0.27
CA GLU A 8 -22.80 -6.04 -1.73
C GLU A 8 -21.43 -5.72 -2.36
N GLU A 9 -21.13 -6.38 -3.48
CA GLU A 9 -19.89 -6.14 -4.25
C GLU A 9 -19.78 -4.69 -4.73
N ASN A 10 -20.90 -4.04 -5.08
CA ASN A 10 -20.88 -2.65 -5.54
C ASN A 10 -20.41 -1.68 -4.46
N LEU A 11 -20.72 -1.96 -3.18
CA LEU A 11 -20.24 -1.16 -2.06
C LEU A 11 -18.72 -1.31 -1.88
N ILE A 12 -18.16 -2.49 -2.15
CA ILE A 12 -16.72 -2.71 -2.16
C ILE A 12 -16.08 -1.86 -3.27
N LYS A 13 -16.63 -1.92 -4.50
CA LYS A 13 -16.11 -1.15 -5.64
C LYS A 13 -16.12 0.35 -5.37
N GLN A 14 -17.20 0.87 -4.82
CA GLN A 14 -17.30 2.28 -4.44
C GLN A 14 -16.27 2.64 -3.38
N ALA A 15 -16.21 1.89 -2.28
CA ALA A 15 -15.27 2.17 -1.19
C ALA A 15 -13.81 2.12 -1.64
N VAL A 16 -13.43 1.12 -2.46
CA VAL A 16 -12.08 1.01 -3.03
C VAL A 16 -11.79 2.17 -3.97
N THR A 17 -12.74 2.51 -4.85
CA THR A 17 -12.58 3.64 -5.79
C THR A 17 -12.40 4.96 -5.04
N GLU A 18 -13.19 5.22 -4.01
CA GLU A 18 -13.03 6.40 -3.16
C GLU A 18 -11.67 6.44 -2.46
N GLN A 19 -11.21 5.31 -1.93
CA GLN A 19 -9.91 5.23 -1.27
C GLN A 19 -8.77 5.51 -2.26
N LEU A 20 -8.81 4.92 -3.45
CA LEU A 20 -7.79 5.14 -4.47
C LEU A 20 -7.80 6.58 -5.00
N ASN A 21 -8.97 7.17 -5.22
CA ASN A 21 -9.10 8.56 -5.68
C ASN A 21 -8.64 9.59 -4.65
N ARG A 22 -8.62 9.23 -3.36
CA ARG A 22 -8.07 10.09 -2.29
C ARG A 22 -6.54 10.07 -2.25
N VAL A 23 -5.89 9.09 -2.85
CA VAL A 23 -4.42 9.02 -2.89
C VAL A 23 -3.91 10.15 -3.79
N THR A 24 -3.19 11.08 -3.18
CA THR A 24 -2.58 12.18 -3.91
C THR A 24 -1.37 11.71 -4.71
N GLN A 25 -1.01 12.46 -5.76
CA GLN A 25 0.22 12.21 -6.50
C GLN A 25 1.47 12.24 -5.60
N GLU A 26 1.46 13.10 -4.57
CA GLU A 26 2.55 13.21 -3.61
C GLU A 26 2.68 11.94 -2.75
N GLU A 27 1.58 11.44 -2.20
CA GLU A 27 1.56 10.19 -1.43
C GLU A 27 2.02 9.00 -2.27
N PHE A 28 1.55 8.91 -3.51
CA PHE A 28 2.01 7.88 -4.45
C PHE A 28 3.51 7.99 -4.72
N SER A 29 4.02 9.20 -4.97
CA SER A 29 5.45 9.45 -5.21
C SER A 29 6.31 9.10 -4.00
N LYS A 30 5.83 9.38 -2.79
CA LYS A 30 6.49 9.02 -1.53
C LYS A 30 6.55 7.50 -1.36
N ALA A 31 5.47 6.79 -1.64
CA ALA A 31 5.43 5.33 -1.61
C ALA A 31 6.41 4.72 -2.63
N PHE A 32 6.49 5.28 -3.83
CA PHE A 32 7.42 4.83 -4.86
C PHE A 32 8.90 5.04 -4.45
N LYS A 33 9.23 6.17 -3.84
CA LYS A 33 10.58 6.40 -3.27
C LYS A 33 10.90 5.40 -2.14
N ALA A 34 9.93 5.09 -1.29
CA ALA A 34 10.10 4.10 -0.23
C ALA A 34 10.36 2.68 -0.79
N LEU A 35 9.79 2.33 -1.95
CA LEU A 35 10.06 1.07 -2.63
C LEU A 35 11.56 0.92 -2.99
N TYR A 36 12.17 1.95 -3.58
CA TYR A 36 13.62 1.91 -3.88
C TYR A 36 14.47 1.68 -2.63
N LYS A 37 14.15 2.37 -1.53
CA LYS A 37 14.84 2.18 -0.25
C LYS A 37 14.74 0.72 0.23
N ARG A 38 13.54 0.14 0.17
CA ARG A 38 13.31 -1.26 0.56
C ARG A 38 14.04 -2.26 -0.34
N CYS A 39 14.14 -1.98 -1.64
CA CYS A 39 14.94 -2.80 -2.55
C CYS A 39 16.42 -2.78 -2.17
N THR A 40 16.98 -1.61 -1.87
CA THR A 40 18.37 -1.47 -1.41
C THR A 40 18.61 -2.23 -0.10
N GLU A 41 17.69 -2.13 0.86
CA GLU A 41 17.77 -2.85 2.13
C GLU A 41 17.69 -4.37 1.94
N CYS A 42 16.84 -4.85 1.03
CA CYS A 42 16.72 -6.26 0.68
C CYS A 42 18.06 -6.82 0.18
N VAL A 43 18.71 -6.12 -0.75
CA VAL A 43 20.02 -6.52 -1.28
C VAL A 43 21.07 -6.52 -0.17
N ALA A 44 21.14 -5.47 0.64
CA ALA A 44 22.11 -5.34 1.71
C ALA A 44 21.97 -6.44 2.78
N ARG A 45 20.77 -7.00 2.95
CA ARG A 45 20.46 -8.04 3.94
C ARG A 45 20.41 -9.45 3.36
N GLY A 46 20.84 -9.64 2.11
CA GLY A 46 20.82 -10.96 1.47
C GLY A 46 19.41 -11.54 1.32
N GLY A 47 18.40 -10.69 1.15
CA GLY A 47 17.01 -11.11 0.96
C GLY A 47 16.21 -11.41 2.23
N MET A 48 16.80 -11.21 3.41
CA MET A 48 16.09 -11.41 4.68
C MET A 48 15.02 -10.33 4.91
N TYR A 49 13.86 -10.74 5.43
CA TYR A 49 12.81 -9.80 5.83
C TYR A 49 13.30 -8.82 6.90
N VAL A 50 12.74 -7.61 6.86
CA VAL A 50 12.89 -6.63 7.94
C VAL A 50 11.66 -6.77 8.82
N GLU A 51 11.84 -7.28 10.04
CA GLU A 51 10.83 -7.15 11.09
C GLU A 51 10.83 -5.69 11.53
N ASN A 52 9.68 -5.03 11.39
CA ASN A 52 9.41 -3.69 11.88
C ASN A 52 8.57 -3.77 13.15
#